data_AF-A0A0C2D8A1-F1
#
_entry.id   AF-A0A0C2D8A1-F1
#
_cell.length_a   1.000
_cell.length_b   1.000
_cell.length_c   1.000
_cell.angle_alpha   90.00
_cell.angle_beta   90.00
_cell.angle_gamma   90.00
#
_symmetry.space_group_name_H-M   'P 1'
#
loop_
_entity.id
_entity.type
_entity.pdbx_description
1 polymer ?
#
loop_
_entity_poly.entity_id
_entity_poly.type
_entity_poly.pdbx_seq_one_letter_code
_entity_poly.pdbx_strand_id
1 'polypeptide(L)'
;MAPNDRTFSLTFTAGSPGYESVAELRITVTNIDDNPPVLDKEGLHNEVAIPENLPPLTVIARLGFTDADDLGYSGKFLVEKSGFGSELYTASIVNGSLEVSVAEDAILDREKMERQTIHLRVKDGAGNQDSATLSIRLLDVNDNAPRFSQDQYAMQVVENWPAGIVVDRMRATDEDTGKNSRVIYSLATDSARHFAVDAVTGELSVAQELAGAAREQPYELVVVAEDAGQQWDR
;
A
#
# COMPACT_ATOMS: atom_id res chain seq x y z
N MET A 1 31.92 -20.56 -22.33
CA MET A 1 31.68 -19.66 -23.48
C MET A 1 30.39 -18.96 -23.18
N ALA A 2 30.40 -17.63 -23.24
CA ALA A 2 29.17 -16.87 -23.14
C ALA A 2 28.25 -17.28 -24.31
N PRO A 3 26.92 -17.30 -24.13
CA PRO A 3 25.97 -17.82 -25.11
C PRO A 3 26.05 -17.17 -26.52
N ASN A 4 26.73 -16.02 -26.65
CA ASN A 4 26.85 -15.26 -27.90
C ASN A 4 28.29 -15.13 -28.44
N ASP A 5 29.28 -15.85 -27.90
CA ASP A 5 30.65 -15.80 -28.41
C ASP A 5 30.71 -16.40 -29.84
N ARG A 6 31.13 -15.60 -30.83
CA ARG A 6 31.30 -16.08 -32.21
C ARG A 6 32.75 -16.48 -32.44
N THR A 7 32.96 -17.73 -32.83
CA THR A 7 34.29 -18.22 -33.18
C THR A 7 34.41 -18.39 -34.68
N PHE A 8 35.44 -17.78 -35.27
CA PHE A 8 35.81 -17.92 -36.67
C PHE A 8 37.13 -18.69 -36.76
N SER A 9 37.16 -19.74 -37.59
CA SER A 9 38.38 -20.48 -37.89
C SER A 9 38.80 -20.23 -39.34
N LEU A 10 40.03 -19.80 -39.55
CA LEU A 10 40.68 -19.75 -40.86
C LEU A 10 41.85 -20.71 -40.89
N THR A 11 42.03 -21.40 -42.01
CA THR A 11 43.22 -22.22 -42.26
C THR A 11 44.10 -21.54 -43.31
N PHE A 12 45.38 -21.43 -43.00
CA PHE A 12 46.39 -20.91 -43.90
C PHE A 12 47.31 -22.05 -44.29
N THR A 13 47.55 -22.21 -45.60
CA THR A 13 48.51 -23.16 -46.12
C THR A 13 49.66 -22.39 -46.75
N ALA A 14 50.89 -22.67 -46.28
CA ALA A 14 52.10 -22.06 -46.80
C ALA A 14 53.01 -23.14 -47.38
N GLY A 15 53.43 -22.98 -48.64
CA GLY A 15 54.34 -23.91 -49.31
C GLY A 15 53.86 -24.28 -50.70
N SER A 16 54.42 -25.37 -51.23
CA SER A 16 54.08 -25.92 -52.53
C SER A 16 53.52 -27.34 -52.37
N PRO A 17 52.77 -27.88 -53.35
CA PRO A 17 52.17 -29.20 -53.23
C PRO A 17 53.22 -30.27 -52.87
N GLY A 18 53.05 -30.93 -51.72
CA GLY A 18 53.98 -31.92 -51.17
C GLY A 18 55.02 -31.39 -50.18
N TYR A 19 55.13 -30.07 -50.01
CA TYR A 19 55.98 -29.39 -49.01
C TYR A 19 55.22 -28.19 -48.40
N GLU A 20 54.06 -28.45 -47.82
CA GLU A 20 53.20 -27.42 -47.24
C GLU A 20 53.09 -27.55 -45.72
N SER A 21 52.92 -26.39 -45.07
CA SER A 21 52.58 -26.26 -43.65
C SER A 21 51.20 -25.64 -43.54
N VAL A 22 50.36 -26.17 -42.65
CA VAL A 22 49.03 -25.65 -42.36
C VAL A 22 49.02 -25.06 -40.97
N ALA A 23 48.50 -23.84 -40.85
CA ALA A 23 48.21 -23.20 -39.58
C ALA A 23 46.71 -22.90 -39.48
N GLU A 24 46.11 -23.14 -38.32
CA GLU A 24 44.74 -22.72 -38.01
C GLU A 24 44.79 -21.44 -37.17
N LEU A 25 44.10 -20.39 -37.60
CA LEU A 25 43.81 -19.21 -36.81
C LEU A 25 42.39 -19.31 -36.26
N ARG A 26 42.27 -19.20 -34.94
CA ARG A 26 40.98 -19.07 -34.27
C ARG A 26 40.82 -17.65 -33.76
N ILE A 27 39.76 -16.98 -34.21
CA ILE A 27 39.35 -15.67 -33.73
C ILE A 27 38.05 -15.86 -32.95
N THR A 28 38.05 -15.49 -31.67
CA THR A 28 36.84 -15.46 -30.84
C THR A 28 36.44 -14.00 -30.64
N VAL A 29 35.23 -13.66 -31.05
CA VAL A 29 34.58 -12.38 -30.72
C VAL A 29 33.72 -12.62 -29.48
N THR A 30 34.09 -11.97 -28.37
CA THR A 30 33.35 -12.02 -27.11
C THR A 30 32.30 -10.93 -27.07
N ASN A 31 31.08 -11.27 -26.62
CA ASN A 31 30.09 -10.22 -26.37
C ASN A 31 30.52 -9.35 -25.19
N ILE A 32 30.30 -8.04 -25.27
CA ILE A 32 30.45 -7.10 -24.16
C ILE A 32 29.05 -6.64 -23.71
N ASP A 33 28.92 -6.26 -22.45
CA ASP A 33 27.67 -5.78 -21.83
C ASP A 33 27.46 -4.30 -22.22
N ASP A 34 27.03 -4.05 -23.46
CA ASP A 34 26.92 -2.72 -24.07
C ASP A 34 25.48 -2.28 -24.39
N ASN A 35 24.49 -3.11 -24.08
CA ASN A 35 23.07 -2.80 -24.16
C ASN A 35 22.51 -2.62 -22.74
N PRO A 36 21.73 -1.55 -22.49
CA PRO A 36 21.15 -1.35 -21.19
C PRO A 36 20.01 -2.34 -20.93
N PRO A 37 19.72 -2.63 -19.64
CA PRO A 37 18.47 -3.26 -19.28
C PRO A 37 17.30 -2.37 -19.70
N VAL A 38 16.19 -2.98 -20.08
CA VAL A 38 14.98 -2.29 -20.54
C VAL A 38 13.79 -2.75 -19.70
N LEU A 39 13.11 -1.79 -19.09
CA LEU A 39 11.84 -2.01 -18.40
C LEU A 39 10.67 -1.68 -19.34
N ASP A 40 9.71 -2.59 -19.42
CA ASP A 40 8.42 -2.34 -20.06
C ASP A 40 7.55 -1.45 -19.17
N LYS A 41 7.26 -0.24 -19.67
CA LYS A 41 6.55 0.84 -18.96
C LYS A 41 5.16 1.10 -19.53
N GLU A 42 4.70 0.32 -20.52
CA GLU A 42 3.37 0.46 -21.14
C GLU A 42 2.20 0.19 -20.16
N GLY A 43 2.48 -0.26 -18.93
CA GLY A 43 1.46 -0.38 -17.88
C GLY A 43 1.44 0.77 -16.86
N LEU A 44 2.43 1.66 -16.84
CA LEU A 44 2.70 2.58 -15.72
C LEU A 44 1.97 3.93 -15.79
N HIS A 45 0.81 3.99 -16.42
CA HIS A 45 0.26 5.29 -16.85
C HIS A 45 -0.49 6.09 -15.78
N ASN A 46 -0.75 5.53 -14.60
CA ASN A 46 -1.54 6.18 -13.57
C ASN A 46 -0.92 5.92 -12.18
N GLU A 47 -1.67 5.21 -11.35
CA GLU A 47 -1.41 4.94 -9.96
C GLU A 47 -1.96 3.55 -9.70
N VAL A 48 -1.19 2.73 -8.97
CA VAL A 48 -1.66 1.42 -8.53
C VAL A 48 -2.44 1.62 -7.24
N ALA A 49 -3.74 1.37 -7.30
CA ALA A 49 -4.62 1.42 -6.14
C ALA A 49 -4.65 0.06 -5.45
N ILE A 50 -4.21 0.00 -4.20
CA ILE A 50 -4.16 -1.23 -3.39
C ILE A 50 -4.82 -1.00 -2.04
N PRO A 51 -5.51 -1.98 -1.44
CA PRO A 51 -6.02 -1.82 -0.08
C PRO A 51 -4.86 -1.81 0.94
N GLU A 52 -5.03 -1.07 2.04
CA GLU A 52 -4.01 -0.99 3.09
C GLU A 52 -3.84 -2.28 3.91
N ASN A 53 -4.81 -3.19 3.86
CA ASN A 53 -4.70 -4.49 4.54
C ASN A 53 -4.02 -5.57 3.70
N LEU A 54 -3.30 -5.20 2.62
CA LEU A 54 -2.59 -6.20 1.81
C LEU A 54 -1.58 -6.99 2.65
N PRO A 55 -1.61 -8.34 2.59
CA PRO A 55 -0.63 -9.16 3.29
C PRO A 55 0.79 -8.88 2.80
N PRO A 56 1.81 -9.04 3.68
CA PRO A 56 3.20 -9.03 3.28
C PRO A 56 3.48 -9.98 2.11
N LEU A 57 4.47 -9.64 1.30
CA LEU A 57 4.91 -10.38 0.11
C LEU A 57 3.92 -10.39 -1.06
N THR A 58 2.76 -9.73 -0.93
CA THR A 58 1.84 -9.55 -2.05
C THR A 58 2.50 -8.75 -3.16
N VAL A 59 2.51 -9.30 -4.38
CA VAL A 59 3.00 -8.61 -5.58
C VAL A 59 1.96 -7.58 -6.04
N ILE A 60 2.36 -6.31 -6.08
CA ILE A 60 1.47 -5.19 -6.43
C ILE A 60 1.72 -4.62 -7.82
N ALA A 61 2.90 -4.88 -8.39
CA ALA A 61 3.24 -4.46 -9.75
C ALA A 61 4.24 -5.44 -10.38
N ARG A 62 4.15 -5.59 -11.71
CA ARG A 62 5.06 -6.36 -12.53
C ARG A 62 5.41 -5.55 -13.77
N LEU A 63 6.70 -5.41 -14.03
CA LEU A 63 7.22 -4.76 -15.23
C LEU A 63 7.99 -5.81 -16.03
N GLY A 64 7.70 -5.88 -17.33
CA GLY A 64 8.51 -6.68 -18.24
C GLY A 64 9.97 -6.22 -18.17
N PHE A 65 10.89 -7.16 -18.18
CA PHE A 65 12.32 -6.89 -18.07
C PHE A 65 13.07 -7.64 -19.16
N THR A 66 13.85 -6.92 -19.95
CA THR A 66 14.67 -7.50 -21.01
C THR A 66 16.04 -6.83 -21.05
N ASP A 67 17.05 -7.59 -21.40
CA ASP A 67 18.39 -7.07 -21.72
C ASP A 67 18.85 -7.77 -23.00
N ALA A 68 19.31 -7.01 -24.00
CA ALA A 68 19.63 -7.57 -25.30
C ALA A 68 20.95 -8.37 -25.30
N ASP A 69 21.82 -8.15 -24.32
CA ASP A 69 23.08 -8.88 -24.18
C ASP A 69 22.91 -10.28 -23.55
N ASP A 70 21.72 -10.55 -22.96
CA ASP A 70 21.36 -11.62 -22.03
C ASP A 70 22.33 -12.82 -21.99
N LEU A 71 23.36 -12.63 -21.16
CA LEU A 71 24.40 -13.62 -20.85
C LEU A 71 23.97 -14.61 -19.74
N GLY A 72 22.67 -14.73 -19.45
CA GLY A 72 22.11 -15.72 -18.51
C GLY A 72 22.22 -15.31 -17.04
N TYR A 73 21.63 -14.17 -16.67
CA TYR A 73 21.81 -13.59 -15.32
C TYR A 73 20.51 -13.22 -14.59
N SER A 74 20.00 -14.15 -13.79
CA SER A 74 19.13 -13.85 -12.64
C SER A 74 19.90 -13.38 -11.40
N GLY A 75 21.14 -12.91 -11.54
CA GLY A 75 22.01 -12.58 -10.39
C GLY A 75 23.06 -11.49 -10.61
N LYS A 76 22.97 -10.69 -11.69
CA LYS A 76 23.91 -9.57 -11.96
C LYS A 76 23.26 -8.19 -12.04
N PHE A 77 21.94 -8.11 -12.01
CA PHE A 77 21.25 -6.83 -11.99
C PHE A 77 21.11 -6.34 -10.55
N LEU A 78 21.57 -5.13 -10.30
CA LEU A 78 21.31 -4.41 -9.06
C LEU A 78 19.97 -3.68 -9.19
N VAL A 79 19.01 -4.06 -8.36
CA VAL A 79 17.74 -3.35 -8.23
C VAL A 79 17.84 -2.39 -7.05
N GLU A 80 17.65 -1.10 -7.33
CA GLU A 80 17.59 -0.05 -6.32
C GLU A 80 16.17 0.52 -6.26
N LYS A 81 15.72 0.85 -5.05
CA LYS A 81 14.45 1.53 -4.79
C LYS A 81 14.68 2.77 -3.96
N SER A 82 13.92 3.82 -4.25
CA SER A 82 13.93 5.08 -3.51
C SER A 82 12.58 5.77 -3.65
N GLY A 83 12.40 6.92 -3.01
CA GLY A 83 11.15 7.67 -3.02
C GLY A 83 10.35 7.51 -1.73
N PHE A 84 9.24 8.22 -1.65
CA PHE A 84 8.42 8.35 -0.45
C PHE A 84 7.56 7.09 -0.21
N GLY A 85 7.73 6.43 0.94
CA GLY A 85 7.07 5.15 1.26
C GLY A 85 7.73 3.92 0.62
N SER A 86 8.86 4.09 -0.09
CA SER A 86 9.53 2.99 -0.78
C SER A 86 10.09 1.90 0.16
N GLU A 87 10.28 2.22 1.44
CA GLU A 87 10.66 1.29 2.50
C GLU A 87 9.61 0.21 2.78
N LEU A 88 8.33 0.48 2.48
CA LEU A 88 7.22 -0.46 2.67
C LEU A 88 7.17 -1.57 1.61
N TYR A 89 8.08 -1.51 0.62
CA TYR A 89 8.09 -2.42 -0.51
C TYR A 89 9.47 -2.99 -0.76
N THR A 90 9.46 -4.12 -1.45
CA THR A 90 10.63 -4.79 -2.02
C THR A 90 10.49 -4.83 -3.54
N ALA A 91 11.61 -4.87 -4.24
CA ALA A 91 11.64 -5.01 -5.68
C ALA A 91 12.73 -6.00 -6.07
N SER A 92 12.39 -6.98 -6.89
CA SER A 92 13.32 -8.02 -7.33
C SER A 92 12.99 -8.52 -8.73
N ILE A 93 13.99 -9.04 -9.44
CA ILE A 93 13.78 -9.64 -10.75
C ILE A 93 13.47 -11.12 -10.56
N VAL A 94 12.29 -11.54 -11.02
CA VAL A 94 11.79 -12.91 -10.95
C VAL A 94 11.32 -13.30 -12.35
N ASN A 95 11.88 -14.38 -12.91
CA ASN A 95 11.47 -14.96 -14.20
C ASN A 95 11.34 -13.94 -15.35
N GLY A 96 12.27 -12.99 -15.47
CA GLY A 96 12.25 -11.98 -16.53
C GLY A 96 11.25 -10.83 -16.30
N SER A 97 10.83 -10.61 -15.06
CA SER A 97 10.00 -9.47 -14.67
C SER A 97 10.56 -8.81 -13.42
N LEU A 98 10.53 -7.49 -13.36
CA LEU A 98 10.73 -6.75 -12.13
C LEU A 98 9.42 -6.77 -11.34
N GLU A 99 9.39 -7.52 -10.25
CA GLU A 99 8.24 -7.62 -9.35
C GLU A 99 8.43 -6.67 -8.17
N VAL A 100 7.39 -5.89 -7.85
CA VAL A 100 7.32 -5.06 -6.65
C VAL A 100 6.31 -5.67 -5.69
N SER A 101 6.73 -5.92 -4.46
CA SER A 101 5.91 -6.59 -3.44
C SER A 101 5.91 -5.83 -2.12
N VAL A 102 4.84 -5.98 -1.33
CA VAL A 102 4.79 -5.49 0.06
C VAL A 102 5.92 -6.15 0.86
N ALA A 103 6.69 -5.37 1.62
CA ALA A 103 7.79 -5.91 2.42
C ALA A 103 7.29 -6.78 3.58
N GLU A 104 8.14 -7.68 4.08
CA GLU A 104 7.77 -8.68 5.10
C GLU A 104 7.22 -8.05 6.39
N ASP A 105 7.85 -6.96 6.84
CA ASP A 105 7.47 -6.24 8.06
C ASP A 105 6.68 -4.94 7.77
N ALA A 106 6.22 -4.73 6.53
CA ALA A 106 5.50 -3.52 6.18
C ALA A 106 4.09 -3.53 6.77
N ILE A 107 3.71 -2.39 7.33
CA ILE A 107 2.33 -2.08 7.71
C ILE A 107 1.91 -0.92 6.83
N LEU A 108 0.99 -1.18 5.90
CA LEU A 108 0.38 -0.13 5.10
C LEU A 108 -0.76 0.46 5.92
N ASP A 109 -0.86 1.78 5.91
CA ASP A 109 -1.79 2.56 6.73
C ASP A 109 -2.09 3.85 5.97
N ARG A 110 -3.32 3.98 5.49
CA ARG A 110 -3.82 5.06 4.65
C ARG A 110 -4.00 6.33 5.46
N GLU A 111 -4.41 6.23 6.73
CA GLU A 111 -4.55 7.34 7.67
C GLU A 111 -3.19 8.02 7.90
N LYS A 112 -2.11 7.25 7.94
CA LYS A 112 -0.74 7.77 7.97
C LYS A 112 -0.22 8.21 6.61
N MET A 113 -0.43 7.42 5.56
CA MET A 113 0.19 7.65 4.25
C MET A 113 -0.61 7.10 3.06
N GLU A 114 -1.62 7.85 2.61
CA GLU A 114 -2.47 7.49 1.45
C GLU A 114 -1.68 7.32 0.14
N ARG A 115 -0.76 8.24 -0.19
CA ARG A 115 -0.06 8.27 -1.49
C ARG A 115 1.45 8.12 -1.34
N GLN A 116 2.00 7.23 -2.16
CA GLN A 116 3.38 6.77 -2.10
C GLN A 116 4.00 6.78 -3.51
N THR A 117 5.32 6.87 -3.59
CA THR A 117 6.02 6.90 -4.87
C THR A 117 7.33 6.15 -4.76
N ILE A 118 7.48 5.12 -5.60
CA ILE A 118 8.68 4.30 -5.69
C ILE A 118 9.40 4.63 -7.00
N HIS A 119 10.62 5.12 -6.89
CA HIS A 119 11.55 5.19 -8.01
C HIS A 119 12.37 3.92 -8.05
N LEU A 120 12.17 3.13 -9.10
CA LEU A 120 12.87 1.89 -9.37
C LEU A 120 14.02 2.17 -10.33
N ARG A 121 15.18 1.58 -10.05
CA ARG A 121 16.33 1.57 -10.96
C ARG A 121 16.88 0.16 -11.06
N VAL A 122 17.15 -0.27 -12.28
CA VAL A 122 17.82 -1.54 -12.55
C VAL A 122 19.14 -1.23 -13.25
N LYS A 123 20.24 -1.77 -12.73
CA LYS A 123 21.59 -1.55 -13.24
C LYS A 123 22.26 -2.88 -13.54
N ASP A 124 22.91 -3.00 -14.69
CA ASP A 124 23.69 -4.19 -15.08
C ASP A 124 25.11 -4.17 -14.48
N GLY A 125 25.94 -5.14 -14.91
CA GLY A 125 27.32 -5.28 -14.43
C GLY A 125 28.28 -4.24 -15.02
N ALA A 126 28.04 -3.75 -16.24
CA ALA A 126 28.80 -2.68 -16.87
C ALA A 126 28.44 -1.28 -16.36
N GLY A 127 27.30 -1.17 -15.67
CA GLY A 127 26.75 0.04 -15.11
C GLY A 127 25.77 0.78 -16.00
N ASN A 128 25.30 0.17 -17.10
CA ASN A 128 24.13 0.66 -17.80
C ASN A 128 22.88 0.42 -16.94
N GLN A 129 21.86 1.24 -17.16
CA GLN A 129 20.69 1.25 -16.28
C GLN A 129 19.44 1.76 -16.98
N ASP A 130 18.29 1.33 -16.47
CA ASP A 130 16.99 1.91 -16.76
C ASP A 130 16.20 2.14 -15.45
N SER A 131 15.18 2.99 -15.52
CA SER A 131 14.39 3.39 -14.37
C SER A 131 12.92 3.52 -14.68
N ALA A 132 12.10 3.29 -13.66
CA ALA A 132 10.66 3.43 -13.70
C ALA A 132 10.17 4.12 -12.42
N THR A 133 9.03 4.79 -12.49
CA THR A 133 8.37 5.35 -11.30
C THR A 133 7.00 4.70 -11.14
N LEU A 134 6.74 4.21 -9.94
CA LEU A 134 5.47 3.61 -9.54
C LEU A 134 4.79 4.52 -8.51
N SER A 135 3.66 5.09 -8.88
CA SER A 135 2.78 5.81 -7.95
C SER A 135 1.78 4.82 -7.35
N ILE A 136 1.64 4.83 -6.03
CA ILE A 136 0.76 3.92 -5.29
C ILE A 136 -0.21 4.74 -4.45
N ARG A 137 -1.48 4.33 -4.44
CA ARG A 137 -2.50 4.86 -3.55
C ARG A 137 -3.14 3.76 -2.74
N LEU A 138 -3.14 3.95 -1.42
CA LEU A 138 -3.86 3.08 -0.52
C LEU A 138 -5.37 3.37 -0.60
N LEU A 139 -6.14 2.29 -0.71
CA LEU A 139 -7.58 2.28 -0.59
C LEU A 139 -7.94 1.96 0.85
N ASP A 140 -8.95 2.68 1.32
CA ASP A 140 -9.51 2.62 2.67
C ASP A 140 -10.07 1.24 2.99
N VAL A 141 -9.69 0.73 4.16
CA VAL A 141 -10.26 -0.43 4.84
C VAL A 141 -10.82 0.06 6.17
N ASN A 142 -11.96 -0.51 6.60
CA ASN A 142 -12.60 -0.13 7.85
C ASN A 142 -11.86 -0.73 9.05
N ASP A 143 -10.74 -0.12 9.46
CA ASP A 143 -9.89 -0.59 10.54
C ASP A 143 -9.78 0.39 11.72
N ASN A 144 -10.38 1.58 11.58
CA ASN A 144 -10.61 2.50 12.68
C ASN A 144 -12.05 2.38 13.16
N ALA A 145 -12.24 2.53 14.46
CA ALA A 145 -13.57 2.57 15.07
C ALA A 145 -13.81 4.00 15.58
N PRO A 146 -15.08 4.45 15.63
CA PRO A 146 -15.38 5.79 16.11
C PRO A 146 -14.88 6.02 17.53
N ARG A 147 -14.17 7.13 17.74
CA ARG A 147 -13.64 7.55 19.05
C ARG A 147 -14.33 8.81 19.54
N PHE A 148 -14.91 8.74 20.74
CA PHE A 148 -15.45 9.93 21.40
C PHE A 148 -14.34 10.92 21.78
N SER A 149 -14.69 12.21 21.77
CA SER A 149 -13.77 13.29 22.13
C SER A 149 -13.40 13.34 23.62
N GLN A 150 -14.16 12.64 24.47
CA GLN A 150 -13.96 12.55 25.92
C GLN A 150 -14.27 11.14 26.39
N ASP A 151 -13.53 10.65 27.39
CA ASP A 151 -13.80 9.34 28.03
C ASP A 151 -15.06 9.38 28.91
N GLN A 152 -15.39 10.56 29.45
CA GLN A 152 -16.58 10.79 30.27
C GLN A 152 -17.16 12.17 29.94
N TYR A 153 -18.48 12.20 29.77
CA TYR A 153 -19.26 13.43 29.60
C TYR A 153 -20.02 13.68 30.90
N ALA A 154 -19.78 14.84 31.53
CA ALA A 154 -20.50 15.27 32.73
C ALA A 154 -21.36 16.49 32.40
N MET A 155 -22.68 16.32 32.47
CA MET A 155 -23.65 17.33 32.09
C MET A 155 -24.56 17.67 33.28
N GLN A 156 -25.02 18.91 33.34
CA GLN A 156 -26.02 19.34 34.32
C GLN A 156 -27.35 19.58 33.60
N VAL A 157 -28.40 18.93 34.07
CA VAL A 157 -29.77 19.07 33.56
C VAL A 157 -30.69 19.58 34.66
N VAL A 158 -31.78 20.26 34.29
CA VAL A 158 -32.78 20.73 35.24
C VAL A 158 -34.04 19.88 35.11
N GLU A 159 -34.61 19.48 36.24
CA GLU A 159 -35.72 18.50 36.28
C GLU A 159 -36.98 18.94 35.51
N ASN A 160 -37.17 20.25 35.36
CA ASN A 160 -38.31 20.86 34.69
C ASN A 160 -38.04 21.20 33.21
N TRP A 161 -36.94 20.73 32.64
CA TRP A 161 -36.69 20.92 31.22
C TRP A 161 -37.75 20.20 30.39
N PRO A 162 -38.38 20.90 29.42
CA PRO A 162 -39.35 20.26 28.55
C PRO A 162 -38.68 19.22 27.65
N ALA A 163 -39.47 18.21 27.25
CA ALA A 163 -39.04 17.25 26.24
C ALA A 163 -38.65 17.96 24.94
N GLY A 164 -37.59 17.48 24.29
CA GLY A 164 -37.00 18.03 23.07
C GLY A 164 -35.90 19.07 23.30
N ILE A 165 -35.61 19.48 24.55
CA ILE A 165 -34.44 20.31 24.85
C ILE A 165 -33.18 19.50 24.62
N VAL A 166 -32.25 20.05 23.84
CA VAL A 166 -30.89 19.51 23.66
C VAL A 166 -30.08 19.79 24.92
N VAL A 167 -29.53 18.73 25.50
CA VAL A 167 -28.66 18.75 26.68
C VAL A 167 -27.23 19.05 26.24
N ASP A 168 -26.74 18.31 25.25
CA ASP A 168 -25.40 18.43 24.71
C ASP A 168 -25.33 17.76 23.33
N ARG A 169 -24.17 17.81 22.68
CA ARG A 169 -23.89 17.09 21.45
C ARG A 169 -22.68 16.18 21.64
N MET A 170 -22.93 14.88 21.55
CA MET A 170 -21.90 13.86 21.56
C MET A 170 -21.06 13.97 20.30
N ARG A 171 -19.74 13.86 20.44
CA ARG A 171 -18.80 13.94 19.32
C ARG A 171 -17.90 12.73 19.33
N ALA A 172 -18.07 11.88 18.33
CA ALA A 172 -17.12 10.85 17.95
C ALA A 172 -16.59 11.12 16.54
N THR A 173 -15.33 10.76 16.32
CA THR A 173 -14.64 10.88 15.04
C THR A 173 -14.03 9.54 14.67
N ASP A 174 -14.01 9.26 13.39
CA ASP A 174 -13.42 8.08 12.80
C ASP A 174 -12.45 8.53 11.70
N GLU A 175 -11.25 7.95 11.68
CA GLU A 175 -10.15 8.40 10.82
C GLU A 175 -10.23 7.82 9.39
N ASP A 176 -11.10 6.84 9.17
CA ASP A 176 -11.37 6.23 7.86
C ASP A 176 -12.08 7.21 6.90
N THR A 177 -12.49 6.75 5.73
CA THR A 177 -13.13 7.60 4.71
C THR A 177 -14.49 7.09 4.24
N GLY A 178 -15.32 8.02 3.78
CA GLY A 178 -16.60 7.70 3.12
C GLY A 178 -17.62 7.06 4.07
N LYS A 179 -17.90 5.77 3.89
CA LYS A 179 -18.86 5.04 4.75
C LYS A 179 -18.21 4.55 6.03
N ASN A 180 -16.92 4.21 5.97
CA ASN A 180 -16.15 3.66 7.08
C ASN A 180 -15.94 4.70 8.19
N SER A 181 -15.96 6.01 7.86
CA SER A 181 -15.98 7.06 8.90
C SER A 181 -17.34 7.69 9.18
N ARG A 182 -18.44 7.14 8.66
CA ARG A 182 -19.78 7.67 8.91
C ARG A 182 -20.30 7.16 10.24
N VAL A 183 -20.12 7.96 11.29
CA VAL A 183 -20.58 7.66 12.64
C VAL A 183 -22.12 7.72 12.77
N ILE A 184 -22.68 6.73 13.45
CA ILE A 184 -24.08 6.59 13.84
C ILE A 184 -24.15 6.46 15.36
N TYR A 185 -24.95 7.32 16.01
CA TYR A 185 -25.12 7.33 17.46
C TYR A 185 -26.36 6.56 17.91
N SER A 186 -26.27 5.90 19.06
CA SER A 186 -27.41 5.27 19.74
C SER A 186 -27.26 5.30 21.26
N LEU A 187 -28.36 5.09 21.98
CA LEU A 187 -28.37 4.93 23.43
C LEU A 187 -28.55 3.46 23.78
N ALA A 188 -27.77 2.96 24.75
CA ALA A 188 -28.03 1.65 25.33
C ALA A 188 -29.41 1.60 26.00
N THR A 189 -30.04 0.42 25.97
CA THR A 189 -31.47 0.20 26.20
C THR A 189 -32.04 0.83 27.49
N ASP A 190 -31.26 0.86 28.57
CA ASP A 190 -31.71 1.39 29.88
C ASP A 190 -31.63 2.92 29.97
N SER A 191 -30.86 3.56 29.09
CA SER A 191 -30.66 5.02 29.01
C SER A 191 -31.70 5.72 28.13
N ALA A 192 -32.40 4.97 27.27
CA ALA A 192 -33.29 5.49 26.23
C ALA A 192 -34.70 5.91 26.70
N ARG A 193 -35.00 5.87 28.01
CA ARG A 193 -36.33 6.24 28.53
C ARG A 193 -36.51 7.75 28.70
N HIS A 194 -35.53 8.41 29.31
CA HIS A 194 -35.59 9.82 29.65
C HIS A 194 -34.81 10.70 28.67
N PHE A 195 -33.93 10.09 27.88
CA PHE A 195 -33.08 10.77 26.93
C PHE A 195 -33.19 10.12 25.55
N ALA A 196 -32.94 10.92 24.52
CA ALA A 196 -32.82 10.48 23.14
C ALA A 196 -31.54 11.06 22.55
N VAL A 197 -30.88 10.31 21.67
CA VAL A 197 -29.76 10.80 20.87
C VAL A 197 -30.15 10.78 19.40
N ASP A 198 -29.88 11.87 18.70
CA ASP A 198 -30.03 11.91 17.25
C ASP A 198 -28.89 11.12 16.60
N ALA A 199 -29.26 10.15 15.76
CA ALA A 199 -28.33 9.16 15.21
C ALA A 199 -27.26 9.76 14.28
N VAL A 200 -27.48 10.94 13.71
CA VAL A 200 -26.56 11.55 12.73
C VAL A 200 -25.80 12.73 13.32
N THR A 201 -26.48 13.57 14.09
CA THR A 201 -25.92 14.79 14.65
C THR A 201 -25.28 14.59 16.02
N GLY A 202 -25.59 13.48 16.71
CA GLY A 202 -25.15 13.20 18.07
C GLY A 202 -25.80 14.08 19.14
N GLU A 203 -26.84 14.84 18.80
CA GLU A 203 -27.56 15.68 19.76
C GLU A 203 -28.28 14.82 20.80
N LEU A 204 -27.85 14.95 22.05
CA LEU A 204 -28.50 14.33 23.20
C LEU A 204 -29.58 15.28 23.71
N SER A 205 -30.81 14.79 23.82
CA SER A 205 -31.97 15.58 24.21
C SER A 205 -32.81 14.89 25.28
N VAL A 206 -33.60 15.66 26.02
CA VAL A 206 -34.58 15.14 26.98
C VAL A 206 -35.76 14.55 26.21
N ALA A 207 -36.01 13.25 26.34
CA ALA A 207 -37.14 12.57 25.70
C ALA A 207 -38.42 12.64 26.52
N GLN A 208 -38.29 12.64 27.85
CA GLN A 208 -39.40 12.74 28.80
C GLN A 208 -38.99 13.62 29.99
N GLU A 209 -39.95 14.34 30.56
CA GLU A 209 -39.75 15.18 31.74
C GLU A 209 -39.04 14.39 32.86
N LEU A 210 -38.06 15.04 33.49
CA LEU A 210 -37.19 14.45 34.51
C LEU A 210 -37.75 14.64 35.94
N ALA A 211 -39.01 15.07 36.06
CA ALA A 211 -39.68 15.34 37.32
C ALA A 211 -40.01 14.02 38.07
N GLY A 212 -39.46 13.85 39.27
CA GLY A 212 -39.53 12.60 40.06
C GLY A 212 -38.33 11.67 39.84
N ALA A 213 -38.04 10.73 40.76
CA ALA A 213 -36.91 9.77 40.78
C ALA A 213 -35.45 10.31 40.64
N ALA A 214 -35.23 11.44 39.96
CA ALA A 214 -33.95 12.10 39.69
C ALA A 214 -33.30 12.77 40.92
N ARG A 215 -33.97 12.74 42.09
CA ARG A 215 -33.50 13.45 43.29
C ARG A 215 -32.48 12.67 44.12
N GLU A 216 -32.30 11.38 43.86
CA GLU A 216 -31.48 10.52 44.73
C GLU A 216 -30.21 9.95 44.07
N GLN A 217 -30.13 9.86 42.73
CA GLN A 217 -28.97 9.32 42.01
C GLN A 217 -28.76 9.99 40.63
N PRO A 218 -27.52 10.09 40.12
CA PRO A 218 -27.23 10.58 38.77
C PRO A 218 -27.79 9.64 37.69
N TYR A 219 -28.11 10.20 36.52
CA TYR A 219 -28.40 9.39 35.34
C TYR A 219 -27.11 8.92 34.70
N GLU A 220 -26.91 7.60 34.66
CA GLU A 220 -25.81 6.99 33.92
C GLU A 220 -26.31 6.61 32.51
N LEU A 221 -25.79 7.31 31.50
CA LEU A 221 -26.12 7.08 30.11
C LEU A 221 -24.94 6.43 29.39
N VAL A 222 -25.22 5.36 28.63
CA VAL A 222 -24.24 4.77 27.73
C VAL A 222 -24.62 5.13 26.30
N VAL A 223 -23.84 6.02 25.70
CA VAL A 223 -23.94 6.37 24.28
C VAL A 223 -22.97 5.49 23.51
N VAL A 224 -23.47 4.87 22.44
CA VAL A 224 -22.68 4.05 21.52
C VAL A 224 -22.52 4.82 20.22
N ALA A 225 -21.31 4.77 19.65
CA ALA A 225 -20.99 5.27 18.32
C ALA A 225 -20.44 4.11 17.49
N GLU A 226 -21.05 3.88 16.33
CA GLU A 226 -20.66 2.84 15.37
C GLU A 226 -20.53 3.49 13.99
N ASP A 227 -19.56 3.07 13.20
CA ASP A 227 -19.48 3.48 11.81
C ASP A 227 -20.49 2.73 10.94
N ALA A 228 -20.69 3.22 9.71
CA ALA A 228 -21.58 2.59 8.72
C ALA A 228 -20.83 1.63 7.78
N GLY A 229 -19.55 1.35 8.06
CA GLY A 229 -18.73 0.39 7.35
C GLY A 229 -19.07 -1.05 7.76
N GLN A 230 -18.61 -2.02 6.98
CA GLN A 230 -18.56 -3.39 7.47
C GLN A 230 -17.22 -3.59 8.16
N GLN A 231 -17.23 -4.11 9.38
CA GLN A 231 -15.99 -4.55 10.02
C GLN A 231 -15.34 -5.64 9.18
N TRP A 232 -14.04 -5.50 8.95
CA TRP A 232 -13.25 -6.55 8.32
C TRP A 232 -12.98 -7.66 9.35
N ASP A 233 -13.52 -8.86 9.11
CA ASP A 233 -13.18 -10.04 9.91
C ASP A 233 -11.72 -10.44 9.61
N ARG A 234 -10.88 -10.41 10.65
CA ARG A 234 -9.46 -10.82 10.60
C ARG A 234 -9.27 -12.31 10.34
#